data_AF-A0A1F3Y141-F1
#
_entry.id   AF-A0A1F3Y141-F1
#
_cell.length_a   1.000
_cell.length_b   1.000
_cell.length_c   1.000
_cell.angle_alpha   90.00
_cell.angle_beta   90.00
_cell.angle_gamma   90.00
#
_symmetry.space_group_name_H-M   'P 1'
#
loop_
_entity.id
_entity.type
_entity.pdbx_description
1 polymer ?
#
loop_
_entity_poly.entity_id
_entity_poly.type
_entity_poly.pdbx_seq_one_letter_code
_entity_poly.pdbx_strand_id
1 'polypeptide(L)'
;NEDFLTLAFSRQVLVINTQELAEDLLWADSTFIEKALESSLNHDFEDYCVISRDPMTWDSVLSALVALDTDHHDLLMNLLARCCFVSSELIDDNGGLYEVLTSEEQLASDVAFDREQRREREGFVSPQTAAAFLALARGAITNEDHLTPAYFRNFETESVRKSNEYLSRLPGTSVPSPDMNRFHELLRETEVLAPEQDRLLLTGKIDNGTTKHNMFRETLSGLQQTDELLFSERMRQLSYLANVLVAGCTFQNRSLRPAEAAEAALAACNLGLEAVNAKTSADPATLMKAHDAVHFFRVGWNRTFEQVITSTARTLAATILKAKDRRDPWITEQLRGISTSLLKALDAGCPWRCLEQLDTLEIVLEQTFVHDVKGLIDECATFHGEFVSTGKQLLEIKAFESTISHSFCSSEQ
;
A
#
# COMPACT_ATOMS: atom_id res chain seq x y z
N ASN A 1 -37.68 7.46 -30.84
CA ASN A 1 -37.85 6.04 -31.15
C ASN A 1 -37.69 5.29 -29.85
N GLU A 2 -38.81 4.96 -29.20
CA GLU A 2 -38.83 4.51 -27.79
C GLU A 2 -38.14 3.17 -27.59
N ASP A 3 -38.23 2.25 -28.57
CA ASP A 3 -37.59 0.94 -28.52
C ASP A 3 -36.06 1.02 -28.39
N PHE A 4 -35.46 2.02 -29.05
CA PHE A 4 -34.02 2.27 -28.97
C PHE A 4 -33.63 2.78 -27.58
N LEU A 5 -34.46 3.65 -26.99
CA LEU A 5 -34.23 4.17 -25.64
C LEU A 5 -34.37 3.04 -24.61
N THR A 6 -35.42 2.23 -24.69
CA THR A 6 -35.61 1.07 -23.82
C THR A 6 -34.41 0.11 -23.87
N LEU A 7 -33.88 -0.18 -25.06
CA LEU A 7 -32.70 -1.06 -25.20
C LEU A 7 -31.41 -0.42 -24.69
N ALA A 8 -31.24 0.90 -24.86
CA ALA A 8 -30.09 1.62 -24.34
C ALA A 8 -30.10 1.69 -22.80
N PHE A 9 -31.26 1.95 -22.20
CA PHE A 9 -31.42 2.01 -20.75
C PHE A 9 -31.37 0.62 -20.09
N SER A 10 -31.97 -0.43 -20.67
CA SER A 10 -31.91 -1.79 -20.10
C SER A 10 -30.50 -2.39 -20.04
N ARG A 11 -29.55 -1.84 -20.82
CA ARG A 11 -28.13 -2.21 -20.77
C ARG A 11 -27.37 -1.54 -19.64
N GLN A 12 -27.79 -0.36 -19.22
CA GLN A 12 -27.10 0.44 -18.21
C GLN A 12 -27.75 0.35 -16.84
N VAL A 13 -29.02 -0.06 -16.78
CA VAL A 13 -29.83 0.01 -15.58
C VAL A 13 -30.77 -1.17 -15.47
N LEU A 14 -30.93 -1.68 -14.25
CA LEU A 14 -31.96 -2.63 -13.87
C LEU A 14 -33.14 -1.83 -13.31
N VAL A 15 -34.35 -2.16 -13.73
CA VAL A 15 -35.58 -1.51 -13.24
C VAL A 15 -36.44 -2.56 -12.59
N ILE A 16 -36.91 -2.29 -11.37
CA ILE A 16 -37.69 -3.23 -10.56
C ILE A 16 -38.93 -2.51 -10.06
N ASN A 17 -40.05 -3.21 -10.05
CA ASN A 17 -41.26 -2.66 -9.45
C ASN A 17 -41.11 -2.62 -7.91
N THR A 18 -41.40 -1.48 -7.29
CA THR A 18 -41.24 -1.29 -5.84
C THR A 18 -42.20 -2.15 -5.02
N GLN A 19 -43.35 -2.52 -5.57
CA GLN A 19 -44.32 -3.42 -4.92
C GLN A 19 -43.86 -4.87 -4.99
N GLU A 20 -43.35 -5.33 -6.15
CA GLU A 20 -42.75 -6.67 -6.29
C GLU A 20 -41.50 -6.80 -5.39
N LEU A 21 -40.66 -5.76 -5.35
CA LEU A 21 -39.51 -5.71 -4.46
C LEU A 21 -39.90 -5.78 -2.98
N ALA A 22 -40.98 -5.08 -2.59
CA ALA A 22 -41.49 -5.13 -1.22
C ALA A 22 -42.04 -6.53 -0.87
N GLU A 23 -42.65 -7.22 -1.83
CA GLU A 23 -43.08 -8.62 -1.64
C GLU A 23 -41.89 -9.56 -1.47
N ASP A 24 -40.82 -9.41 -2.26
CA ASP A 24 -39.59 -10.20 -2.14
C ASP A 24 -38.84 -9.95 -0.81
N LEU A 25 -38.86 -8.71 -0.31
CA LEU A 25 -38.25 -8.34 0.97
C LEU A 25 -39.00 -8.88 2.20
N LEU A 26 -40.23 -9.41 2.04
CA LEU A 26 -40.99 -10.02 3.14
C LEU A 26 -40.61 -11.49 3.40
N TRP A 27 -39.82 -12.12 2.54
CA TRP A 27 -39.34 -13.49 2.70
C TRP A 27 -38.04 -13.56 3.52
N ALA A 28 -37.75 -14.72 4.12
CA ALA A 28 -36.70 -14.89 5.13
C ALA A 28 -35.24 -14.62 4.67
N ASP A 29 -34.99 -14.50 3.36
CA ASP A 29 -33.67 -14.21 2.77
C ASP A 29 -33.47 -12.71 2.44
N SER A 30 -34.40 -11.84 2.80
CA SER A 30 -34.42 -10.41 2.43
C SER A 30 -33.25 -9.58 2.95
N THR A 31 -32.61 -9.98 4.05
CA THR A 31 -31.43 -9.28 4.60
C THR A 31 -30.25 -9.23 3.62
N PHE A 32 -30.13 -10.22 2.73
CA PHE A 32 -29.07 -10.25 1.72
C PHE A 32 -29.37 -9.32 0.55
N ILE A 33 -30.64 -9.23 0.17
CA ILE A 33 -31.14 -8.31 -0.88
C ILE A 33 -31.04 -6.87 -0.39
N GLU A 34 -31.45 -6.58 0.83
CA GLU A 34 -31.38 -5.25 1.45
C GLU A 34 -29.93 -4.73 1.50
N LYS A 35 -28.99 -5.58 1.94
CA LYS A 35 -27.56 -5.23 1.97
C LYS A 35 -26.96 -5.03 0.57
N ALA A 36 -27.35 -5.86 -0.41
CA ALA A 36 -26.90 -5.70 -1.79
C ALA A 36 -27.45 -4.40 -2.41
N LEU A 37 -28.70 -4.04 -2.09
CA LEU A 37 -29.31 -2.78 -2.51
C LEU A 37 -28.61 -1.57 -1.89
N GLU A 38 -28.29 -1.61 -0.59
CA GLU A 38 -27.51 -0.56 0.11
C GLU A 38 -26.13 -0.33 -0.52
N SER A 39 -25.49 -1.40 -1.04
CA SER A 39 -24.20 -1.29 -1.73
C SER A 39 -24.31 -0.85 -3.19
N SER A 40 -25.50 -0.91 -3.78
CA SER A 40 -25.76 -0.55 -5.18
C SER A 40 -26.23 0.91 -5.31
N LEU A 41 -25.91 1.54 -6.44
CA LEU A 41 -26.42 2.87 -6.76
C LEU A 41 -27.84 2.74 -7.29
N ASN A 42 -28.83 3.16 -6.49
CA ASN A 42 -30.24 3.10 -6.86
C ASN A 42 -30.96 4.44 -6.71
N HIS A 43 -32.09 4.59 -7.40
CA HIS A 43 -33.00 5.73 -7.29
C HIS A 43 -34.44 5.30 -7.51
N ASP A 44 -35.35 5.82 -6.68
CA ASP A 44 -36.77 5.50 -6.74
C ASP A 44 -37.55 6.53 -7.56
N PHE A 45 -38.35 6.03 -8.51
CA PHE A 45 -39.30 6.77 -9.33
C PHE A 45 -40.70 6.19 -9.15
N GLU A 46 -41.50 6.79 -8.27
CA GLU A 46 -42.86 6.34 -7.93
C GLU A 46 -42.95 4.81 -7.69
N ASP A 47 -43.42 4.06 -8.68
CA ASP A 47 -43.61 2.61 -8.62
C ASP A 47 -42.38 1.78 -9.06
N TYR A 48 -41.27 2.42 -9.43
CA TYR A 48 -40.08 1.76 -9.96
C TYR A 48 -38.80 2.15 -9.23
N CYS A 49 -38.02 1.15 -8.82
CA CYS A 49 -36.65 1.33 -8.33
C CYS A 49 -35.67 1.07 -9.48
N VAL A 50 -34.75 2.00 -9.69
CA VAL A 50 -33.81 2.01 -10.81
C VAL A 50 -32.40 1.80 -10.23
N ILE A 51 -31.75 0.70 -10.58
CA ILE A 51 -30.44 0.28 -10.05
C ILE A 51 -29.39 0.31 -11.15
N SER A 52 -28.28 1.00 -10.91
CA SER A 52 -27.17 1.08 -11.87
C SER A 52 -26.48 -0.27 -12.07
N ARG A 53 -26.17 -0.59 -13.34
CA ARG A 53 -25.25 -1.69 -13.68
C ARG A 53 -23.79 -1.24 -13.79
N ASP A 54 -23.56 0.05 -14.04
CA ASP A 54 -22.22 0.63 -14.16
C ASP A 54 -22.13 1.91 -13.32
N PRO A 55 -21.33 1.92 -12.23
CA PRO A 55 -21.14 3.09 -11.39
C PRO A 55 -20.61 4.31 -12.13
N MET A 56 -19.83 4.13 -13.20
CA MET A 56 -19.18 5.24 -13.92
C MET A 56 -20.15 6.04 -14.79
N THR A 57 -21.27 5.44 -15.21
CA THR A 57 -22.26 6.11 -16.07
C THR A 57 -23.50 6.56 -15.30
N TRP A 58 -23.60 6.20 -14.01
CA TRP A 58 -24.77 6.45 -13.18
C TRP A 58 -25.22 7.91 -13.16
N ASP A 59 -24.33 8.86 -12.87
CA ASP A 59 -24.70 10.28 -12.76
C ASP A 59 -25.26 10.83 -14.08
N SER A 60 -24.74 10.37 -15.23
CA SER A 60 -25.20 10.79 -16.55
C SER A 60 -26.57 10.18 -16.88
N VAL A 61 -26.77 8.92 -16.53
CA VAL A 61 -28.04 8.20 -16.73
C VAL A 61 -29.13 8.76 -15.82
N LEU A 62 -28.84 8.95 -14.54
CA LEU A 62 -29.76 9.53 -13.57
C LEU A 62 -30.15 10.95 -13.96
N SER A 63 -29.18 11.79 -14.38
CA SER A 63 -29.47 13.14 -14.86
C SER A 63 -30.41 13.14 -16.06
N ALA A 64 -30.24 12.19 -16.99
CA ALA A 64 -31.13 12.05 -18.14
C ALA A 64 -32.53 11.59 -17.73
N LEU A 65 -32.66 10.66 -16.77
CA LEU A 65 -33.95 10.18 -16.26
C LEU A 65 -34.70 11.27 -15.48
N VAL A 66 -34.00 12.04 -14.63
CA VAL A 66 -34.60 13.17 -13.88
C VAL A 66 -35.04 14.29 -14.82
N ALA A 67 -34.25 14.59 -15.86
CA ALA A 67 -34.66 15.55 -16.89
C ALA A 67 -35.90 15.04 -17.66
N LEU A 68 -35.94 13.74 -17.96
CA LEU A 68 -37.08 13.11 -18.64
C LEU A 68 -38.34 13.13 -17.75
N ASP A 69 -38.19 12.93 -16.44
CA ASP A 69 -39.29 13.02 -15.47
C ASP A 69 -39.90 14.43 -15.44
N THR A 70 -39.03 15.45 -15.46
CA THR A 70 -39.43 16.86 -15.38
C THR A 70 -40.18 17.30 -16.64
N ASP A 71 -39.70 16.91 -17.82
CA ASP A 71 -40.21 17.41 -19.10
C ASP A 71 -41.26 16.48 -19.74
N HIS A 72 -41.16 15.17 -19.49
CA HIS A 72 -41.93 14.11 -20.17
C HIS A 72 -42.21 12.90 -19.27
N HIS A 73 -42.80 13.12 -18.09
CA HIS A 73 -43.13 12.09 -17.09
C HIS A 73 -43.82 10.83 -17.66
N ASP A 74 -44.87 10.97 -18.48
CA ASP A 74 -45.58 9.83 -19.08
C ASP A 74 -44.68 8.96 -19.95
N LEU A 75 -43.69 9.56 -20.62
CA LEU A 75 -42.73 8.84 -21.45
C LEU A 75 -41.74 8.06 -20.58
N LEU A 76 -41.30 8.65 -19.46
CA LEU A 76 -40.43 7.98 -18.49
C LEU A 76 -41.12 6.76 -17.91
N MET A 77 -42.37 6.88 -17.44
CA MET A 77 -43.10 5.75 -16.84
C MET A 77 -43.30 4.60 -17.83
N ASN A 78 -43.63 4.90 -19.09
CA ASN A 78 -43.71 3.88 -20.13
C ASN A 78 -42.35 3.22 -20.42
N LEU A 79 -41.26 3.98 -20.37
CA LEU A 79 -39.91 3.46 -20.57
C LEU A 79 -39.50 2.55 -19.40
N LEU A 80 -39.72 3.00 -18.16
CA LEU A 80 -39.43 2.22 -16.95
C LEU A 80 -40.25 0.94 -16.89
N ALA A 81 -41.54 0.97 -17.23
CA ALA A 81 -42.38 -0.23 -17.31
C ALA A 81 -41.81 -1.27 -18.29
N ARG A 82 -41.33 -0.83 -19.46
CA ARG A 82 -40.72 -1.71 -20.46
C ARG A 82 -39.34 -2.23 -20.04
N CYS A 83 -38.53 -1.39 -19.39
CA CYS A 83 -37.25 -1.80 -18.83
C CYS A 83 -37.44 -2.77 -17.65
N CYS A 84 -38.51 -2.60 -16.86
CA CYS A 84 -38.89 -3.50 -15.78
C CYS A 84 -39.16 -4.89 -16.33
N PHE A 85 -39.99 -5.00 -17.37
CA PHE A 85 -40.28 -6.29 -18.02
C PHE A 85 -39.01 -7.04 -18.48
N VAL A 86 -38.07 -6.33 -19.11
CA VAL A 86 -36.79 -6.90 -19.55
C VAL A 86 -35.91 -7.30 -18.37
N SER A 87 -35.95 -6.53 -17.28
CA SER A 87 -35.16 -6.79 -16.07
C SER A 87 -35.72 -7.98 -15.30
N SER A 88 -37.04 -8.13 -15.18
CA SER A 88 -37.69 -9.26 -14.52
C SER A 88 -37.35 -10.60 -15.21
N GLU A 89 -37.40 -10.66 -16.54
CA GLU A 89 -37.01 -11.86 -17.30
C GLU A 89 -35.53 -12.23 -17.03
N LEU A 90 -34.65 -11.24 -16.95
CA LEU A 90 -33.24 -11.44 -16.64
C LEU A 90 -32.99 -11.85 -15.18
N ILE A 91 -33.78 -11.34 -14.24
CA ILE A 91 -33.70 -11.68 -12.81
C ILE A 91 -34.15 -13.14 -12.58
N ASP A 92 -35.26 -13.53 -13.19
CA ASP A 92 -35.80 -14.89 -13.07
C ASP A 92 -34.87 -15.93 -13.69
N ASP A 93 -34.32 -15.64 -14.88
CA ASP A 93 -33.41 -16.53 -15.59
C ASP A 93 -32.06 -16.74 -14.87
N ASN A 94 -31.63 -15.78 -14.04
CA ASN A 94 -30.35 -15.82 -13.32
C ASN A 94 -30.49 -16.21 -11.84
N GLY A 95 -31.64 -16.74 -11.42
CA GLY A 95 -31.81 -17.28 -10.07
C GLY A 95 -32.13 -16.24 -8.99
N GLY A 96 -32.59 -15.06 -9.38
CA GLY A 96 -33.09 -14.01 -8.48
C GLY A 96 -32.21 -12.76 -8.41
N LEU A 97 -32.78 -11.70 -7.83
CA LEU A 97 -32.20 -10.36 -7.81
C LEU A 97 -30.83 -10.33 -7.10
N TYR A 98 -30.70 -11.11 -6.03
CA TYR A 98 -29.44 -11.22 -5.29
C TYR A 98 -28.30 -11.71 -6.19
N GLU A 99 -28.51 -12.79 -6.94
CA GLU A 99 -27.50 -13.38 -7.79
C GLU A 99 -27.07 -12.43 -8.92
N VAL A 100 -28.01 -11.67 -9.50
CA VAL A 100 -27.70 -10.66 -10.53
C VAL A 100 -26.86 -9.51 -9.98
N LEU A 101 -27.15 -9.07 -8.74
CA LEU A 101 -26.39 -7.97 -8.11
C LEU A 101 -25.01 -8.42 -7.63
N THR A 102 -24.84 -9.70 -7.23
CA THR A 102 -23.57 -10.19 -6.68
C THR A 102 -22.69 -10.94 -7.66
N SER A 103 -23.21 -11.46 -8.77
CA SER A 103 -22.48 -12.33 -9.70
C SER A 103 -21.28 -11.64 -10.36
N GLU A 104 -21.39 -10.37 -10.75
CA GLU A 104 -20.28 -9.63 -11.34
C GLU A 104 -19.19 -9.32 -10.30
N GLU A 105 -19.59 -8.93 -9.08
CA GLU A 105 -18.67 -8.68 -7.97
C GLU A 105 -17.97 -9.96 -7.49
N GLN A 106 -18.70 -11.07 -7.41
CA GLN A 106 -18.17 -12.39 -7.08
C GLN A 106 -17.21 -12.90 -8.15
N LEU A 107 -17.55 -12.78 -9.43
CA LEU A 107 -16.65 -13.17 -10.53
C LEU A 107 -15.37 -12.33 -10.52
N ALA A 108 -15.48 -11.02 -10.28
CA ALA A 108 -14.32 -10.14 -10.16
C ALA A 108 -13.43 -10.52 -8.96
N SER A 109 -14.05 -10.83 -7.82
CA SER A 109 -13.37 -11.29 -6.60
C SER A 109 -12.66 -12.65 -6.81
N ASP A 110 -13.33 -13.61 -7.45
CA ASP A 110 -12.78 -14.93 -7.75
C ASP A 110 -11.57 -14.83 -8.67
N VAL A 111 -11.66 -14.03 -9.75
CA VAL A 111 -10.54 -13.79 -10.66
C VAL A 111 -9.37 -13.10 -9.95
N ALA A 112 -9.65 -12.15 -9.05
CA ALA A 112 -8.63 -11.49 -8.26
C ALA A 112 -7.95 -12.47 -7.28
N PHE A 113 -8.72 -13.31 -6.60
CA PHE A 113 -8.23 -14.34 -5.69
C PHE A 113 -7.35 -15.36 -6.43
N ASP A 114 -7.79 -15.85 -7.58
CA ASP A 114 -7.05 -16.77 -8.43
C ASP A 114 -5.71 -16.17 -8.90
N ARG A 115 -5.72 -14.89 -9.27
CA ARG A 115 -4.51 -14.16 -9.65
C ARG A 115 -3.56 -14.03 -8.46
N GLU A 116 -4.07 -13.71 -7.28
CA GLU A 116 -3.29 -13.58 -6.06
C GLU A 116 -2.68 -14.93 -5.66
N GLN A 117 -3.44 -16.02 -5.73
CA GLN A 117 -2.94 -17.36 -5.44
C GLN A 117 -1.83 -17.80 -6.41
N ARG A 118 -1.90 -17.41 -7.69
CA ARG A 118 -0.80 -17.65 -8.66
C ARG A 118 0.46 -16.88 -8.26
N ARG A 119 0.32 -15.63 -7.82
CA ARG A 119 1.43 -14.78 -7.34
C ARG A 119 2.05 -15.31 -6.05
N GLU A 120 1.24 -15.75 -5.10
CA GLU A 120 1.73 -16.39 -3.87
C GLU A 120 2.55 -17.65 -4.16
N ARG A 121 2.15 -18.45 -5.16
CA ARG A 121 2.94 -19.62 -5.62
C ARG A 121 4.27 -19.25 -6.28
N GLU A 122 4.42 -18.02 -6.75
CA GLU A 122 5.66 -17.47 -7.30
C GLU A 122 6.53 -16.79 -6.22
N GLY A 123 6.08 -16.78 -4.95
CA GLY A 123 6.80 -16.14 -3.85
C GLY A 123 6.50 -14.66 -3.67
N PHE A 124 5.41 -14.17 -4.25
CA PHE A 124 4.89 -12.85 -3.90
C PHE A 124 4.06 -12.92 -2.62
N VAL A 125 3.97 -11.80 -1.92
CA VAL A 125 3.16 -11.67 -0.71
C VAL A 125 1.88 -10.93 -1.07
N SER A 126 0.73 -11.42 -0.61
CA SER A 126 -0.54 -10.74 -0.85
C SER A 126 -0.62 -9.37 -0.16
N PRO A 127 -1.30 -8.37 -0.76
CA PRO A 127 -1.37 -7.03 -0.20
C PRO A 127 -1.92 -6.99 1.24
N GLN A 128 -2.90 -7.85 1.55
CA GLN A 128 -3.47 -7.96 2.90
C GLN A 128 -2.45 -8.47 3.92
N THR A 129 -1.71 -9.52 3.56
CA THR A 129 -0.64 -10.08 4.40
C THR A 129 0.49 -9.08 4.59
N ALA A 130 0.88 -8.37 3.52
CA ALA A 130 1.91 -7.34 3.57
C ALA A 130 1.50 -6.16 4.47
N ALA A 131 0.27 -5.66 4.32
CA ALA A 131 -0.26 -4.60 5.18
C ALA A 131 -0.33 -5.02 6.66
N ALA A 132 -0.77 -6.24 6.93
CA ALA A 132 -0.80 -6.80 8.29
C ALA A 132 0.60 -6.91 8.90
N PHE A 133 1.59 -7.40 8.13
CA PHE A 133 2.98 -7.47 8.56
C PHE A 133 3.56 -6.07 8.85
N LEU A 134 3.36 -5.10 7.96
CA LEU A 134 3.86 -3.73 8.17
C LEU A 134 3.20 -3.05 9.37
N ALA A 135 1.91 -3.30 9.61
CA ALA A 135 1.22 -2.84 10.82
C ALA A 135 1.81 -3.47 12.09
N LEU A 136 2.09 -4.78 12.07
CA LEU A 136 2.77 -5.47 13.18
C LEU A 136 4.20 -4.95 13.39
N ALA A 137 4.92 -4.63 12.31
CA ALA A 137 6.27 -4.08 12.36
C ALA A 137 6.31 -2.64 12.90
N ARG A 138 5.20 -1.89 12.83
CA ARG A 138 5.07 -0.56 13.47
C ARG A 138 4.78 -0.65 14.96
N GLY A 139 4.18 -1.76 15.41
CA GLY A 139 3.86 -2.01 16.82
C GLY A 139 5.07 -2.44 17.66
N ALA A 140 4.79 -2.88 18.89
CA ALA A 140 5.84 -3.36 19.79
C ALA A 140 6.59 -4.56 19.21
N ILE A 141 7.92 -4.51 19.24
CA ILE A 141 8.82 -5.57 18.74
C ILE A 141 8.56 -6.93 19.44
N THR A 142 7.98 -6.91 20.65
CA THR A 142 7.61 -8.10 21.43
C THR A 142 6.48 -8.92 20.84
N ASN A 143 5.72 -8.39 19.88
CA ASN A 143 4.65 -9.14 19.23
C ASN A 143 5.25 -10.29 18.40
N GLU A 144 4.76 -11.51 18.61
CA GLU A 144 5.20 -12.67 17.84
C GLU A 144 4.76 -12.53 16.37
N ASP A 145 5.68 -12.85 15.46
CA ASP A 145 5.42 -12.83 14.03
C ASP A 145 5.02 -14.24 13.58
N HIS A 146 3.71 -14.44 13.38
CA HIS A 146 3.16 -15.68 12.84
C HIS A 146 3.06 -15.67 11.31
N LEU A 147 3.20 -14.50 10.66
CA LEU A 147 3.02 -14.34 9.21
C LEU A 147 4.26 -14.80 8.45
N THR A 148 5.45 -14.39 8.90
CA THR A 148 6.71 -14.75 8.26
C THR A 148 6.97 -16.26 8.27
N PRO A 149 6.79 -17.00 9.40
CA PRO A 149 6.93 -18.45 9.39
C PRO A 149 5.89 -19.17 8.51
N ALA A 150 4.66 -18.64 8.45
CA ALA A 150 3.62 -19.21 7.58
C ALA A 150 3.97 -19.04 6.10
N TYR A 151 4.50 -17.87 5.72
CA TYR A 151 5.00 -17.61 4.37
C TYR A 151 6.09 -18.60 3.97
N PHE A 152 7.16 -18.74 4.77
CA PHE A 152 8.26 -19.65 4.43
C PHE A 152 7.84 -21.11 4.36
N ARG A 153 6.93 -21.55 5.26
CA ARG A 153 6.37 -22.91 5.22
C ARG A 153 5.60 -23.19 3.93
N ASN A 154 4.77 -22.24 3.49
CA ASN A 154 3.98 -22.37 2.27
C ASN A 154 4.89 -22.34 1.03
N PHE A 155 5.88 -21.44 1.02
CA PHE A 155 6.85 -21.33 -0.07
C PHE A 155 7.71 -22.60 -0.20
N GLU A 156 8.18 -23.17 0.91
CA GLU A 156 8.93 -24.43 0.91
C GLU A 156 8.08 -25.59 0.40
N THR A 157 6.83 -25.70 0.85
CA THR A 157 5.90 -26.74 0.39
C THR A 157 5.66 -26.67 -1.13
N GLU A 158 5.45 -25.47 -1.67
CA GLU A 158 5.21 -25.28 -3.11
C GLU A 158 6.48 -25.43 -3.96
N SER A 159 7.64 -25.01 -3.46
CA SER A 159 8.93 -25.25 -4.16
C SER A 159 9.27 -26.75 -4.25
N VAL A 160 8.96 -27.53 -3.21
CA VAL A 160 9.13 -28.99 -3.19
C VAL A 160 8.13 -29.67 -4.13
N ARG A 161 6.88 -29.16 -4.23
CA ARG A 161 5.91 -29.64 -5.21
C ARG A 161 6.36 -29.38 -6.64
N LYS A 162 6.79 -28.16 -6.96
CA LYS A 162 7.32 -27.79 -8.28
C LYS A 162 8.54 -28.63 -8.63
N SER A 163 9.50 -28.78 -7.72
CA SER A 163 10.69 -29.61 -7.98
C SER A 163 10.33 -31.08 -8.21
N ASN A 164 9.40 -31.66 -7.45
CA ASN A 164 8.91 -33.02 -7.70
C ASN A 164 8.15 -33.15 -9.03
N GLU A 165 7.34 -32.15 -9.42
CA GLU A 165 6.62 -32.16 -10.71
C GLU A 165 7.58 -32.04 -11.90
N TYR A 166 8.67 -31.27 -11.76
CA TYR A 166 9.74 -31.16 -12.75
C TYR A 166 10.65 -32.41 -12.80
N LEU A 167 11.01 -32.99 -11.65
CA LEU A 167 11.78 -34.23 -11.55
C LEU A 167 11.01 -35.44 -12.10
N SER A 168 9.68 -35.36 -12.14
CA SER A 168 8.83 -36.34 -12.82
C SER A 168 8.92 -36.25 -14.35
N ARG A 169 9.49 -35.16 -14.91
CA ARG A 169 9.55 -34.91 -16.36
C ARG A 169 10.95 -34.99 -16.97
N LEU A 170 12.04 -34.87 -16.20
CA LEU A 170 13.43 -35.05 -16.68
C LEU A 170 14.40 -35.49 -15.54
N PRO A 171 15.44 -36.31 -15.81
CA PRO A 171 16.38 -36.73 -14.79
C PRO A 171 17.48 -35.68 -14.56
N GLY A 172 17.58 -35.21 -13.31
CA GLY A 172 18.83 -34.74 -12.70
C GLY A 172 19.26 -33.32 -13.06
N THR A 173 18.75 -32.33 -12.32
CA THR A 173 19.51 -31.15 -11.89
C THR A 173 18.68 -30.37 -10.86
N SER A 174 19.21 -30.20 -9.66
CA SER A 174 18.65 -29.30 -8.66
C SER A 174 18.95 -27.85 -9.10
N VAL A 175 17.96 -27.18 -9.69
CA VAL A 175 18.10 -25.78 -10.10
C VAL A 175 17.69 -24.88 -8.93
N PRO A 176 18.54 -23.94 -8.48
CA PRO A 176 18.14 -22.90 -7.53
C PRO A 176 16.98 -22.07 -8.11
N SER A 177 16.04 -21.65 -7.27
CA SER A 177 14.88 -20.85 -7.70
C SER A 177 15.30 -19.64 -8.57
N PRO A 178 14.74 -19.46 -9.79
CA PRO A 178 15.13 -18.41 -10.72
C PRO A 178 14.97 -16.98 -10.15
N ASP A 179 14.07 -16.78 -9.18
CA ASP A 179 13.81 -15.46 -8.60
C ASP A 179 14.86 -15.02 -7.59
N MET A 180 15.55 -15.94 -6.91
CA MET A 180 16.64 -15.58 -5.99
C MET A 180 17.87 -15.08 -6.76
N ASN A 181 18.17 -15.71 -7.90
CA ASN A 181 19.22 -15.25 -8.81
C ASN A 181 18.84 -13.91 -9.44
N ARG A 182 17.57 -13.72 -9.81
CA ARG A 182 17.07 -12.46 -10.34
C ARG A 182 17.11 -11.32 -9.30
N PHE A 183 16.80 -11.60 -8.04
CA PHE A 183 16.91 -10.61 -6.96
C PHE A 183 18.38 -10.29 -6.65
N HIS A 184 19.25 -11.29 -6.61
CA HIS A 184 20.69 -11.08 -6.46
C HIS A 184 21.29 -10.27 -7.61
N GLU A 185 20.84 -10.52 -8.84
CA GLU A 185 21.23 -9.76 -10.03
C GLU A 185 20.68 -8.33 -9.98
N LEU A 186 19.44 -8.13 -9.52
CA LEU A 186 18.86 -6.81 -9.32
C LEU A 186 19.62 -6.02 -8.25
N LEU A 187 19.99 -6.64 -7.13
CA LEU A 187 20.84 -6.02 -6.11
C LEU A 187 22.23 -5.66 -6.67
N ARG A 188 22.80 -6.51 -7.54
CA ARG A 188 24.08 -6.23 -8.20
C ARG A 188 23.96 -5.09 -9.22
N GLU A 189 22.87 -5.03 -9.99
CA GLU A 189 22.57 -3.96 -10.96
C GLU A 189 22.32 -2.60 -10.28
N THR A 190 21.72 -2.60 -9.09
CA THR A 190 21.53 -1.40 -8.27
C THR A 190 22.78 -0.99 -7.46
N GLU A 191 23.95 -1.58 -7.73
CA GLU A 191 25.21 -1.37 -6.99
C GLU A 191 25.08 -1.61 -5.47
N VAL A 192 24.07 -2.39 -5.05
CA VAL A 192 23.80 -2.72 -3.65
C VAL A 192 24.78 -3.79 -3.15
N LEU A 193 25.16 -4.73 -4.02
CA LEU A 193 26.28 -5.65 -3.81
C LEU A 193 27.42 -5.18 -4.72
N ALA A 194 28.58 -4.86 -4.15
CA ALA A 194 29.72 -4.45 -4.96
C ALA A 194 30.04 -5.56 -6.00
N PRO A 195 30.34 -5.22 -7.26
CA PRO A 195 30.87 -6.21 -8.18
C PRO A 195 32.12 -6.81 -7.55
N GLU A 196 32.32 -8.12 -7.68
CA GLU A 196 33.58 -8.77 -7.28
C GLU A 196 34.73 -8.01 -7.95
N GLN A 197 35.40 -7.14 -7.19
CA GLN A 197 36.56 -6.44 -7.70
C GLN A 197 37.69 -7.47 -7.74
N ASP A 198 37.93 -7.98 -8.94
CA ASP A 198 39.23 -8.51 -9.31
C ASP A 198 40.30 -7.58 -8.74
N ARG A 199 41.11 -8.14 -7.84
CA ARG A 199 42.22 -7.47 -7.16
C ARG A 199 43.19 -6.89 -8.20
N LEU A 200 42.95 -5.65 -8.62
CA LEU A 200 43.91 -4.86 -9.35
C LEU A 200 44.29 -3.64 -8.51
N LEU A 201 45.50 -3.78 -7.95
CA LEU A 201 46.32 -2.80 -7.27
C LEU A 201 46.30 -1.45 -7.99
N LEU A 202 45.71 -0.42 -7.38
CA LEU A 202 46.28 0.93 -7.33
C LEU A 202 45.50 1.79 -6.34
N THR A 203 46.20 2.23 -5.31
CA THR A 203 45.76 3.19 -4.30
C THR A 203 45.43 4.53 -4.94
N GLY A 204 44.14 4.79 -5.15
CA GLY A 204 43.59 6.11 -5.39
C GLY A 204 42.43 6.33 -4.44
N LYS A 205 42.53 7.35 -3.57
CA LYS A 205 41.39 7.84 -2.80
C LYS A 205 40.27 8.22 -3.77
N ILE A 206 39.28 7.35 -3.88
CA ILE A 206 37.98 7.74 -4.39
C ILE A 206 37.16 8.06 -3.15
N ASP A 207 36.91 9.34 -2.92
CA ASP A 207 35.90 9.79 -1.98
C ASP A 207 34.53 9.35 -2.54
N ASN A 208 34.16 8.11 -2.26
CA ASN A 208 32.87 7.53 -2.61
C ASN A 208 31.81 8.05 -1.63
N GLY A 209 30.89 8.89 -2.11
CA GLY A 209 29.72 9.39 -1.39
C GLY A 209 28.66 8.33 -1.02
N THR A 210 29.02 7.06 -0.92
CA THR A 210 28.13 5.90 -0.71
C THR A 210 28.36 5.19 0.64
N THR A 211 28.79 5.92 1.66
CA THR A 211 29.13 5.37 3.01
C THR A 211 27.91 5.02 3.89
N LYS A 212 26.71 4.82 3.32
CA LYS A 212 25.43 4.99 4.05
C LYS A 212 24.70 3.67 4.39
N HIS A 213 25.04 2.55 3.74
CA HIS A 213 24.51 1.20 4.05
C HIS A 213 25.58 0.22 4.53
N ASN A 214 26.71 0.76 4.97
CA ASN A 214 27.95 0.00 5.08
C ASN A 214 27.84 -1.15 6.08
N MET A 215 27.27 -0.96 7.26
CA MET A 215 27.39 -2.00 8.28
C MET A 215 26.61 -3.27 7.92
N PHE A 216 25.35 -3.18 7.50
CA PHE A 216 24.58 -4.37 7.12
C PHE A 216 25.13 -5.02 5.84
N ARG A 217 25.52 -4.24 4.84
CA ARG A 217 26.11 -4.76 3.59
C ARG A 217 27.48 -5.39 3.80
N GLU A 218 28.38 -4.74 4.54
CA GLU A 218 29.72 -5.25 4.87
C GLU A 218 29.60 -6.57 5.65
N THR A 219 28.64 -6.66 6.58
CA THR A 219 28.42 -7.90 7.33
C THR A 219 27.86 -9.02 6.43
N LEU A 220 26.95 -8.71 5.51
CA LEU A 220 26.47 -9.69 4.51
C LEU A 220 27.59 -10.17 3.58
N SER A 221 28.43 -9.26 3.09
CA SER A 221 29.59 -9.63 2.25
C SER A 221 30.60 -10.49 3.03
N GLY A 222 30.80 -10.20 4.32
CA GLY A 222 31.62 -11.05 5.20
C GLY A 222 31.02 -12.44 5.42
N LEU A 223 29.68 -12.53 5.50
CA LEU A 223 28.97 -13.81 5.61
C LEU A 223 29.08 -14.63 4.32
N GLN A 224 29.01 -14.01 3.15
CA GLN A 224 29.19 -14.71 1.87
C GLN A 224 30.52 -15.49 1.82
N GLN A 225 31.58 -14.95 2.43
CA GLN A 225 32.90 -15.58 2.48
C GLN A 225 33.05 -16.62 3.61
N THR A 226 32.23 -16.54 4.66
CA THR A 226 32.40 -17.32 5.90
C THR A 226 31.35 -18.44 6.04
N ASP A 227 30.12 -18.19 5.63
CA ASP A 227 28.95 -19.06 5.79
C ASP A 227 27.91 -18.83 4.68
N GLU A 228 28.05 -19.58 3.59
CA GLU A 228 27.21 -19.48 2.39
C GLU A 228 25.73 -19.81 2.67
N LEU A 229 25.46 -20.72 3.61
CA LEU A 229 24.09 -21.12 3.97
C LEU A 229 23.38 -19.99 4.71
N LEU A 230 24.05 -19.37 5.69
CA LEU A 230 23.49 -18.24 6.42
C LEU A 230 23.29 -17.03 5.50
N PHE A 231 24.24 -16.77 4.59
CA PHE A 231 24.09 -15.74 3.57
C PHE A 231 22.85 -15.97 2.69
N SER A 232 22.67 -17.19 2.18
CA SER A 232 21.51 -17.55 1.36
C SER A 232 20.20 -17.36 2.12
N GLU A 233 20.16 -17.72 3.41
CA GLU A 233 18.99 -17.53 4.27
C GLU A 233 18.66 -16.04 4.48
N ARG A 234 19.68 -15.21 4.75
CA ARG A 234 19.49 -13.77 4.90
C ARG A 234 19.04 -13.12 3.60
N MET A 235 19.52 -13.61 2.46
CA MET A 235 19.10 -13.11 1.16
C MET A 235 17.65 -13.47 0.84
N ARG A 236 17.24 -14.70 1.16
CA ARG A 236 15.86 -15.15 1.06
C ARG A 236 14.91 -14.27 1.88
N GLN A 237 15.31 -13.92 3.10
CA GLN A 237 14.53 -13.04 3.98
C GLN A 237 14.44 -11.60 3.45
N LEU A 238 15.50 -11.06 2.88
CA LEU A 238 15.48 -9.72 2.27
C LEU A 238 14.60 -9.67 1.01
N SER A 239 14.60 -10.73 0.20
CA SER A 239 13.70 -10.84 -0.94
C SER A 239 12.23 -10.85 -0.50
N TYR A 240 11.91 -11.60 0.57
CA TYR A 240 10.58 -11.57 1.19
C TYR A 240 10.20 -10.15 1.65
N LEU A 241 11.09 -9.45 2.36
CA LEU A 241 10.84 -8.09 2.84
C LEU A 241 10.63 -7.08 1.68
N ALA A 242 11.39 -7.21 0.60
CA ALA A 242 11.19 -6.39 -0.59
C ALA A 242 9.80 -6.66 -1.22
N ASN A 243 9.38 -7.92 -1.31
CA ASN A 243 8.06 -8.29 -1.81
C ASN A 243 6.93 -7.75 -0.91
N VAL A 244 7.12 -7.77 0.41
CA VAL A 244 6.19 -7.14 1.37
C VAL A 244 6.06 -5.64 1.09
N LEU A 245 7.18 -4.93 0.89
CA LEU A 245 7.15 -3.50 0.62
C LEU A 245 6.50 -3.16 -0.74
N VAL A 246 6.77 -3.94 -1.79
CA VAL A 246 6.11 -3.76 -3.10
C VAL A 246 4.59 -3.94 -2.99
N ALA A 247 4.14 -4.92 -2.19
CA ALA A 247 2.73 -5.28 -2.10
C ALA A 247 1.94 -4.43 -1.08
N GLY A 248 2.59 -3.92 -0.02
CA GLY A 248 1.92 -3.34 1.13
C GLY A 248 2.32 -1.92 1.50
N CYS A 249 3.31 -1.32 0.83
CA CYS A 249 3.77 0.03 1.14
C CYS A 249 3.55 0.98 -0.04
N THR A 250 3.17 2.21 0.29
CA THR A 250 3.12 3.33 -0.64
C THR A 250 4.39 4.17 -0.51
N PHE A 251 4.81 4.77 -1.61
CA PHE A 251 5.92 5.72 -1.67
C PHE A 251 5.57 6.76 -2.72
N GLN A 252 5.52 8.03 -2.34
CA GLN A 252 5.11 9.14 -3.21
C GLN A 252 3.75 8.89 -3.91
N ASN A 253 2.75 8.42 -3.16
CA ASN A 253 1.40 8.06 -3.65
C ASN A 253 1.36 6.96 -4.73
N ARG A 254 2.41 6.13 -4.85
CA ARG A 254 2.44 4.96 -5.74
C ARG A 254 3.02 3.74 -5.03
N SER A 255 2.90 2.57 -5.64
CA SER A 255 3.62 1.37 -5.18
C SER A 255 5.13 1.52 -5.40
N LEU A 256 5.94 0.95 -4.52
CA LEU A 256 7.38 0.91 -4.70
C LEU A 256 7.77 0.05 -5.91
N ARG A 257 8.81 0.45 -6.62
CA ARG A 257 9.48 -0.40 -7.61
C ARG A 257 10.32 -1.46 -6.89
N PRO A 258 10.57 -2.63 -7.49
CA PRO A 258 11.36 -3.69 -6.84
C PRO A 258 12.74 -3.23 -6.33
N ALA A 259 13.44 -2.37 -7.07
CA ALA A 259 14.72 -1.80 -6.66
C ALA A 259 14.59 -0.89 -5.42
N GLU A 260 13.62 0.03 -5.45
CA GLU A 260 13.33 0.94 -4.33
C GLU A 260 12.92 0.15 -3.08
N ALA A 261 12.13 -0.91 -3.24
CA ALA A 261 11.72 -1.78 -2.15
C ALA A 261 12.90 -2.55 -1.53
N ALA A 262 13.83 -3.01 -2.36
CA ALA A 262 15.04 -3.67 -1.88
C ALA A 262 15.95 -2.70 -1.11
N GLU A 263 16.13 -1.47 -1.61
CA GLU A 263 16.87 -0.42 -0.93
C GLU A 263 16.23 -0.02 0.40
N ALA A 264 14.91 0.18 0.42
CA ALA A 264 14.15 0.50 1.63
C ALA A 264 14.22 -0.64 2.66
N ALA A 265 14.12 -1.90 2.23
CA ALA A 265 14.30 -3.05 3.12
C ALA A 265 15.69 -3.08 3.74
N LEU A 266 16.73 -2.81 2.97
CA LEU A 266 18.11 -2.74 3.46
C LEU A 266 18.34 -1.55 4.38
N ALA A 267 17.76 -0.39 4.09
CA ALA A 267 17.82 0.79 4.94
C ALA A 267 17.22 0.50 6.32
N ALA A 268 16.02 -0.10 6.35
CA ALA A 268 15.37 -0.51 7.58
C ALA A 268 16.19 -1.57 8.35
N CYS A 269 16.69 -2.60 7.66
CA CYS A 269 17.56 -3.61 8.27
C CYS A 269 18.84 -3.00 8.87
N ASN A 270 19.48 -2.06 8.16
CA ASN A 270 20.68 -1.38 8.66
C ASN A 270 20.38 -0.57 9.92
N LEU A 271 19.29 0.22 9.90
CA LEU A 271 18.87 1.02 11.05
C LEU A 271 18.54 0.13 12.26
N GLY A 272 17.91 -1.02 12.02
CA GLY A 272 17.61 -2.00 13.05
C GLY A 272 18.87 -2.66 13.62
N LEU A 273 19.82 -3.05 12.76
CA LEU A 273 21.10 -3.61 13.19
C LEU A 273 21.90 -2.60 14.02
N GLU A 274 21.95 -1.32 13.63
CA GLU A 274 22.54 -0.25 14.44
C GLU A 274 21.86 -0.11 15.81
N ALA A 275 20.53 -0.19 15.85
CA ALA A 275 19.77 -0.09 17.08
C ALA A 275 20.03 -1.26 18.05
N VAL A 276 20.14 -2.49 17.53
CA VAL A 276 20.45 -3.69 18.32
C VAL A 276 21.92 -3.66 18.77
N ASN A 277 22.84 -3.29 17.86
CA ASN A 277 24.25 -3.16 18.18
C ASN A 277 24.49 -2.12 19.27
N ALA A 278 23.83 -0.96 19.21
CA ALA A 278 23.93 0.08 20.24
C ALA A 278 23.46 -0.39 21.64
N LYS A 279 22.60 -1.41 21.73
CA LYS A 279 22.12 -1.96 23.02
C LYS A 279 23.04 -3.05 23.56
N THR A 280 23.54 -3.92 22.69
CA THR A 280 24.28 -5.12 23.09
C THR A 280 25.80 -4.94 23.02
N SER A 281 26.29 -3.93 22.30
CA SER A 281 27.72 -3.68 22.01
C SER A 281 28.44 -4.91 21.46
N ALA A 282 27.73 -5.76 20.71
CA ALA A 282 28.22 -7.01 20.17
C ALA A 282 28.64 -6.83 18.70
N ASP A 283 29.57 -7.66 18.25
CA ASP A 283 30.01 -7.66 16.85
C ASP A 283 28.82 -7.92 15.90
N PRO A 284 28.62 -7.11 14.83
CA PRO A 284 27.52 -7.23 13.90
C PRO A 284 27.36 -8.63 13.28
N ALA A 285 28.46 -9.33 13.01
CA ALA A 285 28.41 -10.70 12.47
C ALA A 285 27.83 -11.70 13.49
N THR A 286 28.08 -11.47 14.79
CA THR A 286 27.48 -12.28 15.86
C THR A 286 25.98 -11.99 15.99
N LEU A 287 25.58 -10.73 15.85
CA LEU A 287 24.16 -10.35 15.86
C LEU A 287 23.40 -10.94 14.67
N MET A 288 23.99 -10.97 13.47
CA MET A 288 23.38 -11.61 12.30
C MET A 288 23.23 -13.12 12.43
N LYS A 289 24.01 -13.78 13.29
CA LYS A 289 23.84 -15.19 13.64
C LYS A 289 22.72 -15.39 14.67
N ALA A 290 22.60 -14.47 15.62
CA ALA A 290 21.61 -14.55 16.69
C ALA A 290 20.19 -14.15 16.24
N HIS A 291 20.08 -13.22 15.29
CA HIS A 291 18.81 -12.67 14.82
C HIS A 291 18.69 -12.77 13.29
N ASP A 292 17.46 -12.88 12.79
CA ASP A 292 17.15 -12.90 11.37
C ASP A 292 17.02 -11.48 10.77
N ALA A 293 17.01 -11.39 9.44
CA ALA A 293 16.86 -10.10 8.75
C ALA A 293 15.50 -9.46 9.03
N VAL A 294 14.47 -10.28 9.26
CA VAL A 294 13.11 -9.83 9.59
C VAL A 294 13.07 -9.12 10.93
N HIS A 295 13.81 -9.59 11.94
CA HIS A 295 13.94 -8.92 13.22
C HIS A 295 14.58 -7.54 13.05
N PHE A 296 15.70 -7.44 12.33
CA PHE A 296 16.35 -6.15 12.09
C PHE A 296 15.42 -5.20 11.33
N PHE A 297 14.72 -5.69 10.31
CA PHE A 297 13.71 -4.90 9.60
C PHE A 297 12.63 -4.37 10.55
N ARG A 298 12.02 -5.21 11.38
CA ARG A 298 10.96 -4.78 12.32
C ARG A 298 11.46 -3.72 13.29
N VAL A 299 12.67 -3.89 13.84
CA VAL A 299 13.28 -2.89 14.74
C VAL A 299 13.51 -1.56 14.01
N GLY A 300 14.08 -1.60 12.80
CA GLY A 300 14.32 -0.40 12.01
C GLY A 300 13.03 0.29 11.57
N TRP A 301 12.05 -0.48 11.10
CA TRP A 301 10.76 0.00 10.63
C TRP A 301 9.96 0.67 11.75
N ASN A 302 9.86 0.05 12.93
CA ASN A 302 9.25 0.66 14.12
C ASN A 302 9.98 1.97 14.47
N ARG A 303 11.31 1.97 14.42
CA ARG A 303 12.11 3.17 14.75
C ARG A 303 11.89 4.31 13.76
N THR A 304 11.85 4.04 12.47
CA THR A 304 11.52 5.03 11.44
C THR A 304 10.11 5.58 11.65
N PHE A 305 9.14 4.70 11.91
CA PHE A 305 7.76 5.12 12.15
C PHE A 305 7.62 6.01 13.40
N GLU A 306 8.22 5.63 14.53
CA GLU A 306 8.10 6.38 15.79
C GLU A 306 8.96 7.65 15.80
N GLN A 307 10.23 7.56 15.38
CA GLN A 307 11.22 8.62 15.56
C GLN A 307 11.29 9.58 14.38
N VAL A 308 10.79 9.20 13.20
CA VAL A 308 10.77 10.06 12.01
C VAL A 308 9.33 10.43 11.69
N ILE A 309 8.54 9.49 11.17
CA ILE A 309 7.22 9.77 10.60
C ILE A 309 6.29 10.41 11.63
N THR A 310 6.12 9.76 12.78
CA THR A 310 5.22 10.21 13.84
C THR A 310 5.75 11.47 14.53
N SER A 311 7.07 11.57 14.75
CA SER A 311 7.71 12.73 15.37
C SER A 311 7.57 13.98 14.51
N THR A 312 7.84 13.86 13.21
CA THR A 312 7.80 14.97 12.26
C THR A 312 6.36 15.43 12.02
N ALA A 313 5.42 14.49 11.86
CA ALA A 313 4.00 14.83 11.73
C ALA A 313 3.44 15.53 12.98
N ARG A 314 3.81 15.09 14.20
CA ARG A 314 3.40 15.78 15.45
C ARG A 314 4.02 17.16 15.57
N THR A 315 5.30 17.29 15.23
CA THR A 315 6.00 18.57 15.26
C THR A 315 5.37 19.54 14.29
N LEU A 316 5.09 19.11 13.06
CA LEU A 316 4.40 19.92 12.05
C LEU A 316 3.00 20.34 12.49
N ALA A 317 2.18 19.42 13.02
CA ALA A 317 0.85 19.76 13.52
C ALA A 317 0.91 20.81 14.65
N ALA A 318 1.86 20.66 15.57
CA ALA A 318 2.05 21.56 16.70
C ALA A 318 2.60 22.93 16.29
N THR A 319 3.52 23.00 15.31
CA THR A 319 4.05 24.27 14.80
C THR A 319 2.98 25.05 14.04
N ILE A 320 2.17 24.36 13.23
CA ILE A 320 1.03 24.96 12.53
C ILE A 320 0.03 25.57 13.53
N LEU A 321 -0.30 24.86 14.62
CA LEU A 321 -1.20 25.39 15.66
C LEU A 321 -0.63 26.60 16.40
N LYS A 322 0.69 26.69 16.56
CA LYS A 322 1.36 27.85 17.18
C LYS A 322 1.46 29.06 16.24
N ALA A 323 1.54 28.83 14.93
CA ALA A 323 1.58 29.89 13.91
C ALA A 323 0.21 30.60 13.70
N LYS A 324 -0.84 30.13 14.39
CA LYS A 324 -2.25 30.55 14.29
C LYS A 324 -2.52 32.04 14.49
N ASP A 325 -1.68 32.76 15.23
CA ASP A 325 -2.00 34.13 15.64
C ASP A 325 -1.45 35.23 14.73
N ARG A 326 -0.81 34.89 13.60
CA ARG A 326 0.07 35.84 12.89
C ARG A 326 -0.08 35.93 11.37
N ARG A 327 -1.10 35.30 10.76
CA ARG A 327 -1.31 35.30 9.28
C ARG A 327 -2.74 35.64 8.88
N ASP A 328 -2.93 35.83 7.57
CA ASP A 328 -4.24 36.06 6.96
C ASP A 328 -5.29 35.03 7.42
N PRO A 329 -6.54 35.45 7.66
CA PRO A 329 -7.60 34.56 8.15
C PRO A 329 -7.84 33.33 7.26
N TRP A 330 -7.73 33.48 5.94
CA TRP A 330 -7.91 32.38 4.99
C TRP A 330 -6.78 31.33 5.07
N ILE A 331 -5.52 31.78 5.12
CA ILE A 331 -4.35 30.89 5.26
C ILE A 331 -4.41 30.16 6.60
N THR A 332 -4.80 30.87 7.66
CA THR A 332 -4.92 30.31 9.01
C THR A 332 -5.98 29.20 9.07
N GLU A 333 -7.09 29.34 8.36
CA GLU A 333 -8.14 28.32 8.29
C GLU A 333 -7.69 27.08 7.50
N GLN A 334 -6.99 27.26 6.37
CA GLN A 334 -6.41 26.15 5.60
C GLN A 334 -5.39 25.37 6.43
N LEU A 335 -4.47 26.07 7.09
CA LEU A 335 -3.47 25.48 7.99
C LEU A 335 -4.13 24.71 9.15
N ARG A 336 -5.23 25.23 9.71
CA ARG A 336 -6.02 24.53 10.74
C ARG A 336 -6.63 23.22 10.21
N GLY A 337 -7.15 23.25 8.99
CA GLY A 337 -7.67 22.06 8.30
C GLY A 337 -6.62 20.97 8.14
N ILE A 338 -5.40 21.35 7.72
CA ILE A 338 -4.26 20.43 7.58
C ILE A 338 -3.85 19.85 8.93
N SER A 339 -3.66 20.69 9.96
CA SER A 339 -3.26 20.21 11.29
C SER A 339 -4.29 19.25 11.90
N THR A 340 -5.58 19.55 11.75
CA THR A 340 -6.66 18.69 12.25
C THR A 340 -6.70 17.35 11.50
N SER A 341 -6.53 17.38 10.18
CA SER A 341 -6.49 16.17 9.35
C SER A 341 -5.26 15.31 9.66
N LEU A 342 -4.10 15.95 9.85
CA LEU A 342 -2.85 15.28 10.21
C LEU A 342 -2.93 14.63 11.60
N LEU A 343 -3.54 15.30 12.59
CA LEU A 343 -3.78 14.73 13.92
C LEU A 343 -4.74 13.53 13.84
N LYS A 344 -5.82 13.63 13.05
CA LYS A 344 -6.73 12.51 12.82
C LYS A 344 -6.03 11.33 12.13
N ALA A 345 -5.14 11.60 11.18
CA ALA A 345 -4.36 10.58 10.49
C ALA A 345 -3.29 9.95 11.41
N LEU A 346 -2.72 10.72 12.33
CA LEU A 346 -1.84 10.23 13.40
C LEU A 346 -2.56 9.30 14.37
N ASP A 347 -3.79 9.65 14.78
CA ASP A 347 -4.62 8.79 15.62
C ASP A 347 -5.00 7.48 14.92
N ALA A 348 -5.18 7.53 13.59
CA ALA A 348 -5.36 6.35 12.74
C ALA A 348 -4.06 5.58 12.42
N GLY A 349 -2.90 6.07 12.88
CA GLY A 349 -1.59 5.47 12.62
C GLY A 349 -1.10 5.53 11.16
N CYS A 350 -1.73 6.37 10.33
CA CYS A 350 -1.45 6.49 8.89
C CYS A 350 -1.26 7.96 8.44
N PRO A 351 -0.27 8.70 8.97
CA PRO A 351 -0.06 10.12 8.68
C PRO A 351 0.20 10.44 7.20
N TRP A 352 0.77 9.51 6.43
CA TRP A 352 0.99 9.67 4.98
C TRP A 352 -0.29 9.81 4.15
N ARG A 353 -1.47 9.47 4.69
CA ARG A 353 -2.75 9.69 3.99
C ARG A 353 -3.07 11.17 3.76
N CYS A 354 -2.38 12.07 4.45
CA CYS A 354 -2.56 13.52 4.32
C CYS A 354 -1.52 14.19 3.39
N LEU A 355 -0.67 13.43 2.68
CA LEU A 355 0.43 14.01 1.87
C LEU A 355 -0.05 15.01 0.81
N GLU A 356 -1.19 14.77 0.15
CA GLU A 356 -1.75 15.68 -0.86
C GLU A 356 -2.20 17.02 -0.24
N GLN A 357 -2.66 17.00 1.01
CA GLN A 357 -3.06 18.22 1.70
C GLN A 357 -1.85 19.09 2.06
N LEU A 358 -0.65 18.50 2.18
CA LEU A 358 0.59 19.22 2.46
C LEU A 358 1.08 20.05 1.26
N ASP A 359 0.58 19.81 0.04
CA ASP A 359 0.93 20.62 -1.13
C ASP A 359 0.50 22.08 -0.96
N THR A 360 -0.55 22.32 -0.18
CA THR A 360 -0.99 23.68 0.15
C THR A 360 0.02 24.45 1.02
N LEU A 361 0.99 23.76 1.65
CA LEU A 361 2.07 24.41 2.40
C LEU A 361 3.10 25.08 1.48
N GLU A 362 3.17 24.73 0.19
CA GLU A 362 4.06 25.39 -0.78
C GLU A 362 3.71 26.88 -0.98
N ILE A 363 2.49 27.28 -0.61
CA ILE A 363 2.07 28.70 -0.61
C ILE A 363 2.83 29.50 0.46
N VAL A 364 3.27 28.83 1.52
CA VAL A 364 3.78 29.44 2.76
C VAL A 364 5.26 29.14 3.00
N LEU A 365 5.75 28.00 2.55
CA LEU A 365 7.10 27.50 2.77
C LEU A 365 7.84 27.29 1.45
N GLU A 366 9.17 27.22 1.53
CA GLU A 366 10.00 26.89 0.38
C GLU A 366 9.68 25.47 -0.14
N GLN A 367 9.64 25.31 -1.46
CA GLN A 367 9.28 24.04 -2.11
C GLN A 367 10.21 22.88 -1.71
N THR A 368 11.50 23.15 -1.56
CA THR A 368 12.51 22.17 -1.11
C THR A 368 12.19 21.66 0.30
N PHE A 369 11.77 22.56 1.17
CA PHE A 369 11.40 22.26 2.55
C PHE A 369 10.11 21.43 2.63
N VAL A 370 9.10 21.77 1.84
CA VAL A 370 7.86 20.98 1.77
C VAL A 370 8.13 19.58 1.21
N HIS A 371 8.99 19.47 0.20
CA HIS A 371 9.40 18.18 -0.35
C HIS A 371 10.09 17.29 0.71
N ASP A 372 11.02 17.84 1.49
CA ASP A 372 11.70 17.09 2.56
C ASP A 372 10.71 16.70 3.68
N VAL A 373 9.79 17.59 4.08
CA VAL A 373 8.75 17.26 5.06
C VAL A 373 7.81 16.17 4.56
N LYS A 374 7.40 16.21 3.28
CA LYS A 374 6.60 15.15 2.65
C LYS A 374 7.37 13.83 2.64
N GLY A 375 8.66 13.86 2.29
CA GLY A 375 9.54 12.68 2.32
C GLY A 375 9.65 12.06 3.71
N LEU A 376 9.68 12.86 4.77
CA LEU A 376 9.74 12.37 6.16
C LEU A 376 8.41 11.81 6.69
N ILE A 377 7.27 12.31 6.18
CA ILE A 377 5.92 11.87 6.59
C ILE A 377 5.42 10.69 5.76
N ASP A 378 6.04 10.44 4.61
CA ASP A 378 5.70 9.30 3.73
C ASP A 378 5.82 7.96 4.45
N GLU A 379 5.08 6.95 3.97
CA GLU A 379 5.06 5.61 4.56
C GLU A 379 6.44 4.95 4.53
N CYS A 380 7.24 5.28 3.51
CA CYS A 380 8.68 5.03 3.42
C CYS A 380 9.45 6.34 3.58
N ALA A 381 9.89 6.65 4.81
CA ALA A 381 10.56 7.91 5.11
C ALA A 381 11.86 8.09 4.32
N THR A 382 11.96 9.23 3.64
CA THR A 382 13.15 9.69 2.93
C THR A 382 13.61 11.05 3.43
N PHE A 383 14.93 11.26 3.46
CA PHE A 383 15.54 12.53 3.82
C PHE A 383 16.54 12.90 2.73
N HIS A 384 16.39 14.08 2.12
CA HIS A 384 17.17 14.52 0.96
C HIS A 384 17.17 13.51 -0.21
N GLY A 385 16.03 12.84 -0.42
CA GLY A 385 15.84 11.88 -1.52
C GLY A 385 16.40 10.47 -1.26
N GLU A 386 16.94 10.20 -0.08
CA GLU A 386 17.44 8.87 0.30
C GLU A 386 16.64 8.26 1.45
N PHE A 387 16.53 6.93 1.50
CA PHE A 387 15.87 6.24 2.61
C PHE A 387 16.66 6.41 3.92
N VAL A 388 15.93 6.65 5.01
CA VAL A 388 16.53 6.75 6.34
C VAL A 388 17.10 5.39 6.75
N SER A 389 18.43 5.33 6.89
CA SER A 389 19.18 4.09 7.07
C SER A 389 20.12 4.09 8.27
N THR A 390 20.47 5.27 8.81
CA THR A 390 21.46 5.40 9.89
C THR A 390 20.94 6.21 11.08
N GLY A 391 21.48 5.92 12.26
CA GLY A 391 21.21 6.69 13.48
C GLY A 391 21.70 8.14 13.41
N LYS A 392 22.69 8.45 12.55
CA LYS A 392 23.16 9.83 12.32
C LYS A 392 22.09 10.67 11.62
N GLN A 393 21.46 10.12 10.57
CA GLN A 393 20.35 10.77 9.89
C GLN A 393 19.20 11.07 10.87
N LEU A 394 18.92 10.18 11.82
CA LEU A 394 17.91 10.46 12.86
C LEU A 394 18.24 11.68 13.73
N LEU A 395 19.53 11.98 13.97
CA LEU A 395 19.93 13.18 14.70
C LEU A 395 19.80 14.44 13.84
N GLU A 396 20.14 14.34 12.56
CA GLU A 396 19.96 15.42 11.58
C GLU A 396 18.49 15.76 11.38
N ILE A 397 17.62 14.74 11.29
CA ILE A 397 16.17 14.91 11.21
C ILE A 397 15.63 15.62 12.45
N LYS A 398 16.09 15.27 13.66
CA LYS A 398 15.69 16.00 14.89
C LYS A 398 16.15 17.46 14.90
N ALA A 399 17.32 17.74 14.35
CA ALA A 399 17.78 19.12 14.15
C ALA A 399 16.89 19.84 13.12
N PHE A 400 16.51 19.16 12.04
CA PHE A 400 15.59 19.67 11.03
C PHE A 400 14.18 19.93 11.59
N GLU A 401 13.65 19.08 12.47
CA GLU A 401 12.39 19.29 13.19
C GLU A 401 12.41 20.58 14.03
N SER A 402 13.56 20.92 14.60
CA SER A 402 13.76 22.20 15.29
C SER A 402 13.70 23.36 14.29
N THR A 403 14.29 23.20 13.10
CA THR A 403 14.17 24.15 12.00
C THR A 403 12.74 24.32 11.50
N ILE A 404 11.89 23.28 11.50
CA ILE A 404 10.44 23.42 11.20
C ILE A 404 9.80 24.45 12.13
N SER A 405 10.12 24.40 13.42
CA SER A 405 9.60 25.38 14.38
C SER A 405 10.08 26.80 14.09
N HIS A 406 11.30 26.94 13.56
CA HIS A 406 11.87 28.25 13.21
C HIS A 406 11.37 28.77 11.87
N SER A 407 11.27 27.98 10.81
CA SER A 407 10.82 28.44 9.47
C SER A 407 9.40 29.01 9.49
N PHE A 408 8.50 28.42 10.28
CA PHE A 408 7.15 28.97 10.49
C PHE A 408 7.16 30.29 11.29
N CYS A 409 8.20 30.57 12.08
CA CYS A 409 8.41 31.83 12.79
C CYS A 409 9.21 32.87 11.96
N SER A 410 10.11 32.44 11.08
CA SER A 410 11.09 33.29 10.39
C SER A 410 10.61 33.82 9.05
N SER A 411 9.59 33.24 8.42
CA SER A 411 8.98 33.78 7.18
C SER A 411 8.18 35.09 7.43
N GLU A 412 8.54 35.83 8.48
CA GLU A 412 7.96 37.09 8.97
C GLU A 412 8.80 38.33 8.57
N GLN A 413 9.86 38.19 7.76
CA GLN A 413 10.64 39.35 7.29
C GLN A 413 10.47 39.63 5.80
#